data_AF-A0A382F5R8-F1
#
_entry.id   AF-A0A382F5R8-F1
#
_cell.length_a   1.000
_cell.length_b   1.000
_cell.length_c   1.000
_cell.angle_alpha   90.00
_cell.angle_beta   90.00
_cell.angle_gamma   90.00
#
_symmetry.space_group_name_H-M   'P 1'
#
loop_
_entity.id
_entity.type
_entity.pdbx_description
1 polymer ?
#
loop_
_entity_poly.entity_id
_entity_poly.type
_entity_poly.pdbx_seq_one_letter_code
_entity_poly.pdbx_strand_id
1 'polypeptide(L)'
;MDEQEELRPLNHFQLRAAQQKQKEARDTKYRERSRKRLVNIISTKIKTSFIGAIAAFEDGFGFLWGHDKDDLTEDEQAMQEIWESVRARILDNGNGQLRGAINEIQNNSIYWDRYHVDLPIKPEGNEETK
;
A
#
# COMPACT_ATOMS: atom_id res chain seq x y z
N MET A 1 11.68 40.72 -44.80
CA MET A 1 11.07 39.42 -44.47
C MET A 1 10.98 39.40 -42.97
N ASP A 2 9.77 39.57 -42.46
CA ASP A 2 9.50 40.00 -41.09
C ASP A 2 9.86 38.95 -40.06
N GLU A 3 10.78 39.32 -39.19
CA GLU A 3 11.36 38.53 -38.12
C GLU A 3 10.66 38.82 -36.78
N GLN A 4 9.35 39.06 -36.80
CA GLN A 4 8.56 39.34 -35.59
C GLN A 4 7.35 38.42 -35.50
N GLU A 5 7.63 37.14 -35.26
CA GLU A 5 6.70 36.28 -34.53
C GLU A 5 6.76 36.69 -33.04
N GLU A 6 6.25 37.90 -32.77
CA GLU A 6 6.14 38.47 -31.43
C GLU A 6 5.34 37.49 -30.56
N LEU A 7 5.97 37.03 -29.49
CA LEU A 7 5.37 36.20 -28.44
C LEU A 7 4.12 36.90 -27.88
N ARG A 8 2.95 36.55 -28.43
CA ARG A 8 1.67 37.07 -27.96
C ARG A 8 1.49 36.68 -26.49
N PRO A 9 1.29 37.63 -25.56
CA PRO A 9 1.09 37.30 -24.16
C PRO A 9 -0.13 36.41 -24.02
N LEU A 10 0.08 35.28 -23.33
CA LEU A 10 -0.95 34.27 -23.12
C LEU A 10 -2.18 34.93 -22.45
N ASN A 11 -3.35 34.82 -23.09
CA ASN A 11 -4.57 35.50 -22.66
C ASN A 11 -4.96 35.03 -21.23
N HIS A 12 -5.46 35.92 -20.35
CA HIS A 12 -5.78 35.59 -18.94
C HIS A 12 -6.65 34.32 -18.80
N PHE A 13 -7.58 34.14 -19.73
CA PHE A 13 -8.42 32.94 -19.83
C PHE A 13 -7.61 31.67 -20.15
N GLN A 14 -6.62 31.75 -21.04
CA GLN A 14 -5.70 30.65 -21.37
C GLN A 14 -4.79 30.32 -20.19
N LEU A 15 -4.34 31.32 -19.43
CA LEU A 15 -3.56 31.14 -18.21
C LEU A 15 -4.33 30.39 -17.12
N ARG A 16 -5.59 30.80 -16.87
CA ARG A 16 -6.48 30.11 -15.91
C ARG A 16 -6.78 28.67 -16.34
N ALA A 17 -7.07 28.44 -17.62
CA ALA A 17 -7.31 27.10 -18.14
C ALA A 17 -6.07 26.20 -18.03
N ALA A 18 -4.88 26.74 -18.28
CA ALA A 18 -3.62 26.01 -18.10
C ALA A 18 -3.35 25.67 -16.62
N GLN A 19 -3.59 26.60 -15.71
CA GLN A 19 -3.47 26.37 -14.26
C GLN A 19 -4.46 25.30 -13.75
N GLN A 20 -5.72 25.35 -14.23
CA GLN A 20 -6.74 24.38 -13.91
C GLN A 20 -6.33 22.97 -14.36
N LYS A 21 -5.89 22.83 -15.62
CA LYS A 21 -5.38 21.54 -16.15
C LYS A 21 -4.17 21.02 -15.38
N GLN A 22 -3.25 21.90 -14.99
CA GLN A 22 -2.09 21.50 -14.19
C GLN A 22 -2.50 21.01 -12.79
N LYS A 23 -3.48 21.68 -12.16
CA LYS A 23 -4.03 21.26 -10.85
C LYS A 23 -4.69 19.89 -10.95
N GLU A 24 -5.55 19.68 -11.95
CA GLU A 24 -6.24 18.40 -12.18
C GLU A 24 -5.25 17.25 -12.46
N ALA A 25 -4.23 17.51 -13.28
CA ALA A 25 -3.18 16.53 -13.56
C ALA A 25 -2.38 16.17 -12.29
N ARG A 26 -2.08 17.17 -11.44
CA ARG A 26 -1.38 16.96 -10.17
C ARG A 26 -2.24 16.15 -9.19
N ASP A 27 -3.53 16.47 -9.08
CA ASP A 27 -4.46 15.78 -8.19
C ASP A 27 -4.68 14.34 -8.63
N THR A 28 -4.77 14.09 -9.94
CA THR A 28 -4.88 12.72 -10.49
C THR A 28 -3.63 11.89 -10.17
N LYS A 29 -2.42 12.45 -10.42
CA LYS A 29 -1.16 11.80 -10.06
C LYS A 29 -1.05 11.54 -8.55
N TYR A 30 -1.54 12.46 -7.72
CA TYR A 30 -1.54 12.30 -6.27
C TYR A 30 -2.44 11.15 -5.80
N ARG A 31 -3.65 11.06 -6.36
CA ARG A 31 -4.59 9.95 -6.09
C ARG A 31 -3.99 8.61 -6.49
N GLU A 32 -3.38 8.55 -7.67
CA GLU A 32 -2.74 7.33 -8.16
C GLU A 32 -1.57 6.89 -7.25
N ARG A 33 -0.72 7.83 -6.83
CA ARG A 33 0.37 7.56 -5.89
C ARG A 33 -0.15 7.08 -4.53
N SER A 34 -1.18 7.74 -4.01
CA SER A 34 -1.82 7.38 -2.73
C SER A 34 -2.40 5.97 -2.78
N ARG A 35 -3.08 5.64 -3.89
CA ARG A 35 -3.61 4.29 -4.13
C ARG A 35 -2.50 3.25 -4.20
N LYS A 36 -1.47 3.46 -5.02
CA LYS A 36 -0.32 2.54 -5.15
C LYS A 36 0.34 2.28 -3.78
N ARG A 37 0.51 3.33 -2.97
CA ARG A 37 1.05 3.20 -1.62
C ARG A 37 0.16 2.31 -0.74
N LEU A 38 -1.15 2.56 -0.73
CA LEU A 38 -2.07 1.77 0.09
C LEU A 38 -2.11 0.29 -0.35
N VAL A 39 -2.17 0.04 -1.67
CA VAL A 39 -2.11 -1.32 -2.24
C VAL A 39 -0.88 -2.07 -1.76
N ASN A 40 0.30 -1.43 -1.81
CA ASN A 40 1.53 -2.06 -1.38
C ASN A 40 1.49 -2.39 0.13
N ILE A 41 1.04 -1.45 0.96
CA ILE A 41 0.96 -1.65 2.42
C ILE A 41 0.02 -2.80 2.77
N ILE A 42 -1.19 -2.81 2.18
CA ILE A 42 -2.19 -3.85 2.43
C ILE A 42 -1.68 -5.20 1.92
N SER A 43 -1.07 -5.22 0.72
CA SER A 43 -0.49 -6.44 0.15
C SER A 43 0.56 -7.05 1.07
N THR A 44 1.47 -6.22 1.60
CA THR A 44 2.48 -6.71 2.55
C THR A 44 1.82 -7.22 3.82
N LYS A 45 0.94 -6.43 4.45
CA LYS A 45 0.31 -6.79 5.73
C LYS A 45 -0.47 -8.11 5.66
N ILE A 46 -1.30 -8.28 4.63
CA ILE A 46 -2.09 -9.50 4.45
C ILE A 46 -1.16 -10.69 4.22
N LYS A 47 -0.18 -10.57 3.30
CA LYS A 47 0.81 -11.63 3.02
C LYS A 47 1.58 -12.04 4.28
N THR A 48 2.14 -11.07 4.99
CA THR A 48 2.92 -11.35 6.21
C THR A 48 2.07 -11.98 7.30
N SER A 49 0.78 -11.68 7.37
CA SER A 49 -0.12 -12.25 8.38
C SER A 49 -0.32 -13.74 8.20
N PHE A 50 -0.64 -14.21 6.98
CA PHE A 50 -0.88 -15.64 6.77
C PHE A 50 0.41 -16.45 6.62
N ILE A 51 1.48 -15.84 6.07
CA ILE A 51 2.82 -16.48 6.09
C ILE A 51 3.31 -16.63 7.53
N GLY A 52 3.13 -15.61 8.37
CA GLY A 52 3.46 -15.69 9.79
C GLY A 52 2.63 -16.74 10.53
N ALA A 53 1.35 -16.90 10.18
CA ALA A 53 0.51 -17.97 10.72
C ALA A 53 1.06 -19.35 10.33
N ILE A 54 1.41 -19.57 9.05
CA ILE A 54 2.02 -20.83 8.59
C ILE A 54 3.32 -21.12 9.36
N ALA A 55 4.21 -20.14 9.50
CA ALA A 55 5.45 -20.30 10.25
C ALA A 55 5.19 -20.68 11.72
N ALA A 56 4.22 -20.06 12.38
CA ALA A 56 3.84 -20.42 13.75
C ALA A 56 3.29 -21.86 13.87
N PHE A 57 2.61 -22.37 12.83
CA PHE A 57 2.19 -23.77 12.76
C PHE A 57 3.39 -24.70 12.54
N GLU A 58 4.33 -24.34 11.66
CA GLU A 58 5.56 -25.10 11.41
C GLU A 58 6.42 -25.18 12.69
N ASP A 59 6.59 -24.08 13.41
CA ASP A 59 7.32 -24.03 14.68
C ASP A 59 6.63 -24.85 15.80
N GLY A 60 5.30 -24.75 15.91
CA GLY A 60 4.55 -25.36 17.01
C GLY A 60 4.16 -26.82 16.81
N PHE A 61 3.88 -27.21 15.56
CA PHE A 61 3.35 -28.52 15.19
C PHE A 61 4.23 -29.28 14.20
N GLY A 62 5.32 -28.70 13.71
CA GLY A 62 6.22 -29.30 12.72
C GLY A 62 6.71 -30.70 13.09
N PHE A 63 6.85 -30.98 14.39
CA PHE A 63 7.23 -32.30 14.89
C PHE A 63 6.28 -33.43 14.46
N LEU A 64 5.01 -33.13 14.15
CA LEU A 64 3.99 -34.12 13.76
C LEU A 64 4.22 -34.72 12.37
N TRP A 65 4.87 -33.98 11.47
CA TRP A 65 5.15 -34.40 10.09
C TRP A 65 6.65 -34.37 9.78
N GLY A 66 7.49 -34.49 10.81
CA GLY A 66 8.94 -34.53 10.66
C GLY A 66 9.54 -33.27 10.01
N HIS A 67 9.01 -32.08 10.33
CA HIS A 67 9.60 -30.82 9.87
C HIS A 67 11.10 -30.76 10.21
N ASP A 68 11.92 -30.42 9.22
CA ASP A 68 13.39 -30.42 9.28
C ASP A 68 14.07 -31.77 9.59
N LYS A 69 13.38 -32.90 9.36
CA LYS A 69 13.98 -34.24 9.39
C LYS A 69 14.23 -34.76 7.98
N ASP A 70 15.35 -35.45 7.80
CA ASP A 70 15.69 -36.12 6.53
C ASP A 70 15.00 -37.50 6.40
N ASP A 71 14.86 -38.22 7.50
CA ASP A 71 14.21 -39.54 7.55
C ASP A 71 12.85 -39.44 8.24
N LEU A 72 11.78 -39.50 7.45
CA LEU A 72 10.40 -39.53 7.95
C LEU A 72 9.90 -40.97 8.08
N THR A 73 9.17 -41.23 9.16
CA THR A 73 8.33 -42.42 9.29
C THR A 73 7.16 -42.41 8.30
N GLU A 74 6.57 -43.57 8.02
CA GLU A 74 5.39 -43.69 7.13
C GLU A 74 4.22 -42.83 7.63
N ASP A 75 4.02 -42.76 8.95
CA ASP A 75 3.01 -41.91 9.58
C ASP A 75 3.33 -40.41 9.42
N GLU A 76 4.59 -40.00 9.58
CA GLU A 76 5.02 -38.61 9.37
C GLU A 76 4.89 -38.19 7.90
N GLN A 77 5.15 -39.10 6.95
CA GLN A 77 4.92 -38.85 5.51
C GLN A 77 3.43 -38.59 5.21
N ALA A 78 2.55 -39.43 5.73
CA ALA A 78 1.10 -39.23 5.57
C ALA A 78 0.65 -37.88 6.16
N MET A 79 1.20 -37.49 7.31
CA MET A 79 0.92 -36.19 7.92
C MET A 79 1.52 -35.02 7.13
N GLN A 80 2.69 -35.21 6.52
CA GLN A 80 3.32 -34.21 5.65
C GLN A 80 2.46 -33.92 4.44
N GLU A 81 1.92 -34.94 3.76
CA GLU A 81 1.02 -34.76 2.63
C GLU A 81 -0.23 -33.95 3.00
N ILE A 82 -0.81 -34.23 4.17
CA ILE A 82 -1.96 -33.48 4.71
C ILE A 82 -1.55 -32.03 4.97
N TRP A 83 -0.40 -31.81 5.61
CA TRP A 83 0.11 -30.48 5.90
C TRP A 83 0.35 -29.68 4.61
N GLU A 84 0.99 -30.25 3.60
CA GLU A 84 1.24 -29.61 2.31
C GLU A 84 -0.06 -29.20 1.62
N SER A 85 -1.08 -30.06 1.65
CA SER A 85 -2.42 -29.76 1.12
C SER A 85 -3.08 -28.60 1.88
N VAL A 86 -3.02 -28.60 3.20
CA VAL A 86 -3.58 -27.52 4.05
C VAL A 86 -2.83 -26.21 3.82
N ARG A 87 -1.49 -26.25 3.77
CA ARG A 87 -0.63 -25.09 3.52
C ARG A 87 -0.93 -24.47 2.16
N ALA A 88 -1.09 -25.29 1.11
CA ALA A 88 -1.51 -24.81 -0.21
C ALA A 88 -2.87 -24.11 -0.15
N ARG A 89 -3.87 -24.69 0.53
CA ARG A 89 -5.19 -24.07 0.71
C ARG A 89 -5.13 -22.74 1.46
N ILE A 90 -4.28 -22.62 2.49
CA ILE A 90 -4.09 -21.37 3.22
C ILE A 90 -3.52 -20.30 2.28
N LEU A 91 -2.48 -20.64 1.50
CA LEU A 91 -1.85 -19.72 0.55
C LEU A 91 -2.81 -19.28 -0.55
N ASP A 92 -3.59 -20.20 -1.12
CA ASP A 92 -4.57 -19.91 -2.16
C ASP A 92 -5.68 -18.99 -1.66
N ASN A 93 -6.22 -19.28 -0.46
CA ASN A 93 -7.20 -18.43 0.19
C ASN A 93 -6.62 -17.04 0.48
N GLY A 94 -5.42 -16.96 1.07
CA GLY A 94 -4.75 -15.69 1.36
C GLY A 94 -4.53 -14.84 0.11
N ASN A 95 -4.07 -15.47 -0.97
CA ASN A 95 -3.90 -14.81 -2.27
C ASN A 95 -5.24 -14.39 -2.91
N GLY A 96 -6.29 -15.19 -2.73
CA GLY A 96 -7.66 -14.85 -3.15
C GLY A 96 -8.20 -13.61 -2.44
N GLN A 97 -8.09 -13.57 -1.10
CA GLN A 97 -8.49 -12.41 -0.29
C GLN A 97 -7.70 -11.16 -0.67
N LEU A 98 -6.40 -11.30 -0.92
CA LEU A 98 -5.57 -10.18 -1.39
C LEU A 98 -6.08 -9.62 -2.73
N ARG A 99 -6.40 -10.47 -3.71
CA ARG A 99 -6.96 -10.03 -5.00
C ARG A 99 -8.30 -9.31 -4.81
N GLY A 100 -9.17 -9.83 -3.93
CA GLY A 100 -10.43 -9.19 -3.57
C GLY A 100 -10.23 -7.78 -3.00
N ALA A 101 -9.36 -7.65 -1.99
CA ALA A 101 -9.03 -6.36 -1.38
C ALA A 101 -8.45 -5.36 -2.39
N ILE A 102 -7.58 -5.80 -3.30
CA ILE A 102 -7.01 -4.92 -4.35
C ILE A 102 -8.11 -4.42 -5.30
N ASN A 103 -9.05 -5.29 -5.69
CA ASN A 103 -10.17 -4.89 -6.54
C ASN A 103 -11.07 -3.85 -5.86
N GLU A 104 -11.38 -4.02 -4.57
CA GLU A 104 -12.12 -3.03 -3.79
C GLU A 104 -11.38 -1.68 -3.74
N ILE A 105 -10.07 -1.68 -3.52
CA ILE A 105 -9.23 -0.47 -3.51
C ILE A 105 -9.22 0.24 -4.87
N GLN A 106 -9.29 -0.51 -5.98
CA GLN A 106 -9.36 0.06 -7.32
C GLN A 106 -10.69 0.77 -7.59
N ASN A 107 -11.79 0.24 -7.06
CA ASN A 107 -13.14 0.80 -7.23
C ASN A 107 -13.41 2.03 -6.35
N ASN A 108 -12.54 2.32 -5.38
CA ASN A 108 -12.70 3.43 -4.44
C ASN A 108 -11.83 4.66 -4.79
N SER A 109 -12.32 5.85 -4.42
CA SER A 109 -11.55 7.10 -4.49
C SER A 109 -10.72 7.29 -3.23
N ILE A 110 -9.40 7.15 -3.34
CA ILE A 110 -8.50 7.08 -2.18
C ILE A 110 -7.60 8.30 -2.16
N TYR A 111 -7.60 8.97 -1.01
CA TYR A 111 -6.74 10.12 -0.71
C TYR A 111 -5.90 9.78 0.50
N TRP A 112 -4.59 10.03 0.41
CA TRP A 112 -3.75 10.00 1.59
C TRP A 112 -3.80 11.37 2.24
N ASP A 113 -4.47 11.46 3.37
CA ASP A 113 -4.40 12.63 4.25
C ASP A 113 -3.03 12.58 4.92
N ARG A 114 -2.12 13.43 4.41
CA ARG A 114 -0.76 13.57 4.93
C ARG A 114 -0.79 13.74 6.46
N TYR A 115 0.30 13.38 7.14
CA TYR A 115 0.45 13.67 8.56
C TYR A 115 0.19 15.17 8.82
N HIS A 116 -0.80 15.47 9.66
CA HIS A 116 -1.06 16.80 10.16
C HIS A 116 -0.26 16.98 11.45
N VAL A 117 0.57 18.01 11.52
CA VAL A 117 1.21 18.41 12.77
C VAL A 117 0.74 19.83 13.05
N ASP A 118 -0.13 19.97 14.03
CA ASP A 118 -0.48 21.26 14.60
C ASP A 118 0.71 21.72 15.45
N LEU A 119 1.49 22.66 14.92
CA LEU A 119 2.56 23.30 15.68
C LEU A 119 1.95 24.45 16.50
N PRO A 120 1.88 24.33 17.84
CA PRO A 120 1.45 25.45 18.67
C PRO A 120 2.51 26.56 18.59
N ILE A 121 2.12 27.72 18.07
CA ILE A 121 2.95 28.92 18.11
C ILE A 121 2.88 29.45 19.54
N LYS A 122 4.00 29.44 20.27
CA LYS A 122 4.11 30.16 21.54
C LYS A 122 4.12 31.66 21.22
N PRO A 123 3.14 32.46 21.69
CA PRO A 123 3.26 33.90 21.56
C PRO A 123 4.51 34.34 22.34
N GLU A 124 5.41 35.07 21.69
CA GLU A 124 6.48 35.75 22.41
C GLU A 124 5.83 36.68 23.42
N GLY A 125 6.17 36.48 24.69
CA GLY A 125 5.65 37.31 25.76
C GLY A 125 6.11 38.74 25.52
N ASN A 126 5.16 39.64 25.30
CA ASN A 126 5.38 41.07 25.53
C ASN A 126 5.59 41.26 27.04
N GLU A 127 6.83 41.05 27.49
CA GLU A 127 7.35 41.64 28.72
C GLU A 127 7.86 43.05 28.40
N GLU A 128 6.98 44.04 28.27
CA GLU A 128 7.32 45.45 28.47
C GLU A 128 6.05 46.15 29.03
N THR A 129 5.93 46.17 30.37
CA THR A 129 6.26 47.26 31.30
C THR A 129 5.12 48.27 31.53
N LYS A 130 4.61 48.21 32.77
CA LYS A 130 4.16 49.27 33.68
C LYS A 130 3.70 50.61 33.09
#